data_AF-A0A812RV00-F1
#
_entry.id   AF-A0A812RV00-F1
#
_cell.length_a   1.000
_cell.length_b   1.000
_cell.length_c   1.000
_cell.angle_alpha   90.00
_cell.angle_beta   90.00
_cell.angle_gamma   90.00
#
_symmetry.space_group_name_H-M   'P 1'
#
loop_
_entity.id
_entity.type
_entity.pdbx_description
1 polymer ?
#
loop_
_entity_poly.entity_id
_entity_poly.type
_entity_poly.pdbx_seq_one_letter_code
_entity_poly.pdbx_strand_id
1 'polypeptide(L)'
;MNFMETVGLECAVWPHLYWCTEMCETYVRSQDLRRLARAEAPQRQPARGGDDSDSDEVDDPEQDFVYDLWLWSSLGGAKHSSGVSLRGALAGRSFSPAYWQNMHLALVDVVKQIGFPALFITVAPFEPTAPYHLWLEDELQKTLRTRTNLPAAETFHLAHLLVQVAEGLICGSNKRNRSEKSKCWKEHVLSAADGETDTVVEVFGRLEFQDGKRKRHVGPAQSYHGSGRAHLHLLVWMKNMDALDWSKVLRADLASHEPELHDLVKDSQLDYDNSAWPLQEGPTTFDRQSHRILLHHPADAKAKHVRAFLPDVLAAMQCHMDVLTGDGRALLLQYVASYAAKFSDSFAQSWLNEEASAYHLARRILSEYHPLEPEMWLQLGAQHFRQVIATPVMRCLSVRPPWTGPPGEWEQRYMGCSWREDDCTLLEFMRASNKNGRQRSTRTGGGRRRVAVAARMNSHLKDAYYGQWLVLNVPFRNLDELWTDRELRNLQEQPLARAPHAGRPLCVLGPAGSGKSTCLEVVVQRAVEAGAQVGVACPTGVLASSYRVKFPDLDVDTLHGMFRLHKPEHETWDLMIDFDLIVIDEVGQLSRDIFER
;
A
#
# COMPACT_ATOMS: atom_id res chain seq x y z
N MET A 1 26.01 26.48 9.82
CA MET A 1 25.95 27.11 8.49
C MET A 1 25.03 26.29 7.61
N ASN A 2 24.15 26.92 6.84
CA ASN A 2 23.40 26.23 5.78
C ASN A 2 24.27 26.22 4.52
N PHE A 3 24.64 25.04 4.05
CA PHE A 3 25.51 24.91 2.87
C PHE A 3 24.87 25.50 1.59
N MET A 4 23.54 25.46 1.48
CA MET A 4 22.78 26.08 0.37
C MET A 4 22.69 27.63 0.43
N GLU A 5 23.43 28.29 1.32
CA GLU A 5 23.64 29.75 1.26
C GLU A 5 25.13 30.11 1.05
N THR A 6 25.96 29.12 0.70
CA THR A 6 27.29 29.37 0.13
C THR A 6 27.13 29.86 -1.31
N VAL A 7 27.37 31.16 -1.52
CA VAL A 7 27.35 31.81 -2.85
C VAL A 7 28.24 31.05 -3.83
N GLY A 8 27.70 30.72 -5.00
CA GLY A 8 28.42 29.98 -6.03
C GLY A 8 28.43 28.46 -5.86
N LEU A 9 27.64 27.90 -4.92
CA LEU A 9 27.44 26.46 -4.84
C LEU A 9 26.82 25.91 -6.14
N GLU A 10 25.91 26.65 -6.76
CA GLU A 10 25.27 26.24 -8.01
C GLU A 10 26.27 26.12 -9.17
N CYS A 11 27.32 26.94 -9.22
CA CYS A 11 28.42 26.75 -10.19
C CYS A 11 29.15 25.40 -10.02
N ALA A 12 29.12 24.81 -8.83
CA ALA A 12 29.77 23.53 -8.54
C ALA A 12 28.83 22.32 -8.72
N VAL A 13 27.52 22.53 -8.83
CA VAL A 13 26.50 21.47 -8.96
C VAL A 13 25.86 21.46 -10.36
N TRP A 14 25.58 22.64 -10.92
CA TRP A 14 25.00 22.85 -12.26
C TRP A 14 25.82 23.89 -13.07
N PRO A 15 27.11 23.62 -13.38
CA PRO A 15 27.98 24.56 -14.10
C PRO A 15 27.50 24.97 -15.50
N HIS A 16 26.54 24.23 -16.07
CA HIS A 16 25.91 24.54 -17.37
C HIS A 16 24.80 25.59 -17.24
N LEU A 17 23.98 25.54 -16.18
CA LEU A 17 22.96 26.56 -15.87
C LEU A 17 23.57 27.81 -15.23
N TYR A 18 24.60 27.65 -14.40
CA TYR A 18 25.21 28.73 -13.63
C TYR A 18 26.73 28.77 -13.81
N TRP A 19 27.20 29.23 -14.97
CA TRP A 19 28.64 29.33 -15.27
C TRP A 19 29.36 30.48 -14.53
N CYS A 20 28.62 31.41 -13.91
CA CYS A 20 29.15 32.53 -13.14
C CYS A 20 28.49 32.61 -11.77
N THR A 21 29.26 32.87 -10.71
CA THR A 21 28.74 32.99 -9.35
C THR A 21 27.75 34.14 -9.20
N GLU A 22 27.89 35.21 -9.99
CA GLU A 22 26.98 36.37 -9.98
C GLU A 22 25.61 36.07 -10.61
N MET A 23 25.49 34.99 -11.37
CA MET A 23 24.23 34.51 -11.95
C MET A 23 23.52 33.48 -11.05
N CYS A 24 24.20 32.96 -10.02
CA CYS A 24 23.61 31.99 -9.10
C CYS A 24 22.42 32.58 -8.35
N GLU A 25 21.38 31.78 -8.16
CA GLU A 25 20.27 32.16 -7.29
C GLU A 25 20.74 32.47 -5.86
N THR A 26 21.73 31.76 -5.30
CA THR A 26 22.37 32.11 -4.01
C THR A 26 22.97 33.50 -3.99
N TYR A 27 23.56 33.97 -5.11
CA TYR A 27 24.09 35.32 -5.20
C TYR A 27 22.96 36.36 -5.22
N VAL A 28 21.97 36.19 -6.10
CA VAL A 28 20.77 37.07 -6.15
C VAL A 28 20.05 37.10 -4.79
N ARG A 29 19.94 35.94 -4.13
CA ARG A 29 19.41 35.80 -2.76
C ARG A 29 20.32 36.45 -1.71
N SER A 30 21.64 36.50 -1.90
CA SER A 30 22.56 37.19 -0.97
C SER A 30 22.48 38.72 -1.09
N GLN A 31 22.20 39.24 -2.30
CA GLN A 31 22.06 40.68 -2.57
C GLN A 31 20.63 41.21 -2.27
N ASP A 32 19.64 40.35 -2.05
CA ASP A 32 18.29 40.75 -1.64
C ASP A 32 18.32 41.51 -0.30
N LEU A 33 18.10 42.82 -0.37
CA LEU A 33 18.00 43.72 0.79
C LEU A 33 16.97 43.24 1.83
N ARG A 34 15.92 42.52 1.40
CA ARG A 34 14.91 41.91 2.29
C ARG A 34 15.41 40.64 2.98
N ARG A 35 16.49 40.02 2.52
CA ARG A 35 17.19 38.90 3.18
C ARG A 35 18.30 39.40 4.10
N LEU A 36 19.06 40.42 3.70
CA LEU A 36 20.02 41.10 4.58
C LEU A 36 19.35 41.61 5.87
N ALA A 37 18.19 42.26 5.77
CA ALA A 37 17.39 42.66 6.94
C ALA A 37 16.76 41.49 7.74
N ARG A 38 16.66 40.27 7.17
CA ARG A 38 16.21 39.06 7.87
C ARG A 38 17.35 38.28 8.53
N ALA A 39 18.61 38.64 8.30
CA ALA A 39 19.73 38.12 9.09
C ALA A 39 19.67 38.64 10.54
N GLU A 40 19.04 39.81 10.76
CA GLU A 40 18.89 40.45 12.07
C GLU A 40 17.53 40.16 12.76
N ALA A 41 16.50 39.70 12.03
CA ALA A 41 15.17 39.40 12.60
C ALA A 41 14.39 38.28 11.85
N PRO A 42 13.60 37.43 12.56
CA PRO A 42 13.17 36.13 12.04
C PRO A 42 12.03 36.11 10.99
N GLN A 43 12.32 35.45 9.85
CA GLN A 43 11.44 34.79 8.86
C GLN A 43 10.03 35.32 8.53
N ARG A 44 9.86 35.80 7.27
CA ARG A 44 8.83 35.32 6.29
C ARG A 44 9.00 35.96 4.88
N GLN A 45 8.70 35.18 3.83
CA GLN A 45 8.88 35.42 2.36
C GLN A 45 7.76 36.27 1.70
N PRO A 46 7.73 36.60 0.36
CA PRO A 46 8.60 36.24 -0.81
C PRO A 46 9.18 37.50 -1.51
N ALA A 47 9.27 37.80 -2.83
CA ALA A 47 8.99 37.24 -4.21
C ALA A 47 9.64 38.21 -5.25
N ARG A 48 9.82 37.95 -6.58
CA ARG A 48 9.91 36.76 -7.49
C ARG A 48 10.55 37.26 -8.81
N GLY A 49 11.26 36.39 -9.54
CA GLY A 49 11.72 36.61 -10.93
C GLY A 49 13.05 37.37 -11.02
N GLY A 50 13.94 37.06 -11.96
CA GLY A 50 13.76 36.24 -13.16
C GLY A 50 14.72 36.70 -14.27
N ASP A 51 14.74 36.23 -15.52
CA ASP A 51 14.29 35.06 -16.31
C ASP A 51 15.07 35.27 -17.67
N ASP A 52 15.63 34.38 -18.51
CA ASP A 52 15.64 32.92 -18.84
C ASP A 52 17.16 32.45 -18.96
N SER A 53 17.73 31.41 -19.64
CA SER A 53 17.45 30.14 -20.41
C SER A 53 18.80 29.31 -20.42
N ASP A 54 19.25 28.26 -21.17
CA ASP A 54 18.93 27.31 -22.29
C ASP A 54 20.07 26.20 -22.27
N SER A 55 20.18 25.05 -23.00
CA SER A 55 19.26 24.01 -23.56
C SER A 55 20.07 22.86 -24.25
N ASP A 56 19.93 21.56 -23.89
CA ASP A 56 20.37 20.36 -24.69
C ASP A 56 19.63 19.08 -24.19
N GLU A 57 19.15 18.18 -25.08
CA GLU A 57 18.19 17.06 -24.85
C GLU A 57 17.12 17.28 -23.73
N VAL A 58 15.91 17.69 -24.12
CA VAL A 58 14.86 18.24 -23.23
C VAL A 58 14.13 17.19 -22.36
N ASP A 59 14.78 16.75 -21.28
CA ASP A 59 14.16 16.83 -19.96
C ASP A 59 14.23 18.32 -19.51
N ASP A 60 13.19 18.87 -18.87
CA ASP A 60 13.15 20.29 -18.45
C ASP A 60 14.17 20.57 -17.32
N PRO A 61 15.28 21.31 -17.57
CA PRO A 61 16.31 21.51 -16.55
C PRO A 61 15.86 22.41 -15.40
N GLU A 62 14.88 23.30 -15.65
CA GLU A 62 14.29 24.15 -14.63
C GLU A 62 13.37 23.33 -13.71
N GLN A 63 12.58 22.41 -14.28
CA GLN A 63 11.79 21.45 -13.51
C GLN A 63 12.68 20.66 -12.55
N ASP A 64 13.75 20.06 -13.05
CA ASP A 64 14.64 19.21 -12.26
C ASP A 64 15.28 20.01 -11.12
N PHE A 65 15.80 21.20 -11.42
CA PHE A 65 16.32 22.14 -10.43
C PHE A 65 15.25 22.54 -9.39
N VAL A 66 14.01 22.83 -9.81
CA VAL A 66 12.89 23.22 -8.92
C VAL A 66 12.43 22.05 -8.04
N TYR A 67 12.34 20.84 -8.58
CA TYR A 67 12.02 19.62 -7.85
C TYR A 67 13.11 19.29 -6.83
N ASP A 68 14.38 19.34 -7.24
CA ASP A 68 15.53 19.12 -6.38
C ASP A 68 15.59 20.13 -5.23
N LEU A 69 15.41 21.42 -5.53
CA LEU A 69 15.35 22.49 -4.54
C LEU A 69 14.17 22.28 -3.56
N TRP A 70 13.01 21.84 -4.05
CA TRP A 70 11.85 21.47 -3.23
C TRP A 70 12.12 20.22 -2.37
N LEU A 71 12.87 19.25 -2.89
CA LEU A 71 13.22 18.00 -2.22
C LEU A 71 14.23 18.27 -1.10
N TRP A 72 15.33 18.98 -1.37
CA TRP A 72 16.28 19.45 -0.34
C TRP A 72 15.59 20.31 0.71
N SER A 73 14.71 21.24 0.31
CA SER A 73 13.95 22.09 1.25
C SER A 73 13.01 21.26 2.14
N SER A 74 12.34 20.26 1.56
CA SER A 74 11.45 19.35 2.29
C SER A 74 12.23 18.46 3.26
N LEU A 75 13.39 17.94 2.85
CA LEU A 75 14.28 17.12 3.69
C LEU A 75 14.92 17.94 4.82
N GLY A 76 15.48 19.11 4.49
CA GLY A 76 16.14 20.00 5.44
C GLY A 76 15.17 20.54 6.49
N GLY A 77 14.00 21.05 6.06
CA GLY A 77 12.96 21.48 6.98
C GLY A 77 12.44 20.35 7.87
N ALA A 78 12.28 19.15 7.33
CA ALA A 78 11.88 17.98 8.12
C ALA A 78 12.97 17.54 9.13
N LYS A 79 14.26 17.62 8.77
CA LYS A 79 15.37 17.26 9.68
C LYS A 79 15.60 18.30 10.78
N HIS A 80 15.47 19.59 10.46
CA HIS A 80 15.89 20.68 11.35
C HIS A 80 14.75 21.37 12.12
N SER A 81 13.48 21.16 11.77
CA SER A 81 12.35 21.90 12.37
C SER A 81 11.21 21.04 12.92
N SER A 82 11.28 19.71 12.85
CA SER A 82 10.13 18.84 13.18
C SER A 82 10.07 18.34 14.62
N GLY A 83 11.20 18.29 15.34
CA GLY A 83 11.29 17.73 16.69
C GLY A 83 11.01 16.22 16.79
N VAL A 84 10.95 15.52 15.65
CA VAL A 84 10.71 14.08 15.54
C VAL A 84 11.67 13.47 14.52
N SER A 85 11.72 12.14 14.44
CA SER A 85 12.55 11.46 13.45
C SER A 85 12.19 11.85 12.01
N LEU A 86 13.18 11.85 11.12
CA LEU A 86 13.00 12.30 9.73
C LEU A 86 11.90 11.50 9.00
N ARG A 87 11.86 10.18 9.23
CA ARG A 87 10.81 9.27 8.77
C ARG A 87 9.42 9.61 9.34
N GLY A 88 9.35 10.16 10.55
CA GLY A 88 8.13 10.66 11.16
C GLY A 88 7.61 11.92 10.48
N ALA A 89 8.49 12.91 10.30
CA ALA A 89 8.18 14.18 9.66
C ALA A 89 7.74 14.06 8.18
N LEU A 90 8.28 13.08 7.46
CA LEU A 90 8.01 12.88 6.02
C LEU A 90 6.95 11.82 5.71
N ALA A 91 6.29 11.24 6.72
CA ALA A 91 5.28 10.19 6.56
C ALA A 91 4.00 10.59 5.80
N GLY A 92 3.90 11.85 5.36
CA GLY A 92 2.85 12.39 4.50
C GLY A 92 3.30 12.81 3.08
N ARG A 93 4.56 12.54 2.68
CA ARG A 93 5.11 12.88 1.36
C ARG A 93 5.17 11.65 0.45
N SER A 94 4.74 11.76 -0.80
CA SER A 94 4.67 10.63 -1.75
C SER A 94 6.02 9.99 -2.09
N PHE A 95 7.13 10.74 -2.11
CA PHE A 95 8.48 10.13 -2.24
C PHE A 95 8.91 9.30 -1.02
N SER A 96 8.21 9.38 0.11
CA SER A 96 8.62 8.67 1.33
C SER A 96 8.03 7.26 1.38
N PRO A 97 8.85 6.21 1.61
CA PRO A 97 8.36 4.87 1.89
C PRO A 97 7.35 4.83 3.06
N ALA A 98 7.47 5.76 4.02
CA ALA A 98 6.55 5.86 5.15
C ALA A 98 5.13 6.31 4.75
N TYR A 99 4.97 7.07 3.65
CA TYR A 99 3.65 7.41 3.10
C TYR A 99 2.99 6.17 2.50
N TRP A 100 3.67 5.45 1.61
CA TRP A 100 3.11 4.25 0.98
C TRP A 100 2.88 3.12 2.00
N GLN A 101 3.73 3.00 3.03
CA GLN A 101 3.49 2.11 4.17
C GLN A 101 2.19 2.48 4.92
N ASN A 102 1.94 3.77 5.18
CA ASN A 102 0.66 4.21 5.77
C ASN A 102 -0.53 3.85 4.86
N MET A 103 -0.43 4.08 3.55
CA MET A 103 -1.50 3.77 2.60
C MET A 103 -1.79 2.26 2.56
N HIS A 104 -0.75 1.42 2.54
CA HIS A 104 -0.87 -0.03 2.60
C HIS A 104 -1.49 -0.53 3.93
N LEU A 105 -1.08 0.02 5.08
CA LEU A 105 -1.67 -0.34 6.38
C LEU A 105 -3.17 -0.01 6.46
N ALA A 106 -3.60 1.12 5.89
CA ALA A 106 -5.02 1.45 5.79
C ALA A 106 -5.76 0.57 4.75
N LEU A 107 -5.15 0.18 3.65
CA LEU A 107 -5.72 -0.81 2.71
C LEU A 107 -5.95 -2.16 3.40
N VAL A 108 -5.00 -2.63 4.22
CA VAL A 108 -5.17 -3.83 5.05
C VAL A 108 -6.32 -3.66 6.06
N ASP A 109 -6.52 -2.47 6.63
CA ASP A 109 -7.68 -2.19 7.50
C ASP A 109 -9.02 -2.16 6.73
N VAL A 110 -9.05 -1.71 5.47
CA VAL A 110 -10.23 -1.84 4.59
C VAL A 110 -10.53 -3.31 4.33
N VAL A 111 -9.53 -4.11 3.93
CA VAL A 111 -9.70 -5.56 3.67
C VAL A 111 -10.21 -6.29 4.91
N LYS A 112 -9.73 -5.94 6.10
CA LYS A 112 -10.24 -6.47 7.39
C LYS A 112 -11.68 -6.04 7.72
N GLN A 113 -12.18 -4.94 7.15
CA GLN A 113 -13.54 -4.43 7.40
C GLN A 113 -14.60 -4.92 6.41
N ILE A 114 -14.24 -5.24 5.17
CA ILE A 114 -15.20 -5.58 4.09
C ILE A 114 -14.78 -6.77 3.21
N GLY A 115 -13.69 -7.48 3.55
CA GLY A 115 -13.18 -8.59 2.75
C GLY A 115 -12.35 -8.14 1.55
N PHE A 116 -12.19 -9.04 0.58
CA PHE A 116 -11.35 -8.81 -0.60
C PHE A 116 -12.09 -8.02 -1.70
N PRO A 117 -11.37 -7.27 -2.57
CA PRO A 117 -11.97 -6.53 -3.68
C PRO A 117 -12.55 -7.48 -4.74
N ALA A 118 -13.59 -7.02 -5.45
CA ALA A 118 -14.25 -7.79 -6.51
C ALA A 118 -13.56 -7.59 -7.88
N LEU A 119 -12.99 -6.40 -8.11
CA LEU A 119 -12.26 -6.04 -9.32
C LEU A 119 -10.91 -5.39 -8.97
N PHE A 120 -9.90 -5.70 -9.78
CA PHE A 120 -8.71 -4.87 -9.97
C PHE A 120 -8.72 -4.37 -11.41
N ILE A 121 -8.55 -3.07 -11.60
CA ILE A 121 -8.60 -2.39 -12.89
C ILE A 121 -7.32 -1.57 -13.07
N THR A 122 -6.73 -1.63 -14.26
CA THR A 122 -5.67 -0.71 -14.69
C THR A 122 -6.12 0.13 -15.87
N VAL A 123 -5.69 1.40 -15.95
CA VAL A 123 -5.97 2.29 -17.10
C VAL A 123 -4.71 3.09 -17.42
N ALA A 124 -4.20 2.94 -18.65
CA ALA A 124 -3.04 3.64 -19.21
C ALA A 124 -3.45 4.32 -20.53
N PRO A 125 -3.83 5.61 -20.50
CA PRO A 125 -4.30 6.34 -21.69
C PRO A 125 -3.20 6.60 -22.72
N PHE A 126 -3.57 6.63 -24.00
CA PHE A 126 -2.71 7.19 -25.04
C PHE A 126 -2.83 8.72 -25.00
N GLU A 127 -1.83 9.39 -24.40
CA GLU A 127 -1.89 10.85 -24.15
C GLU A 127 -2.24 11.75 -25.34
N PRO A 128 -1.82 11.47 -26.60
CA PRO A 128 -2.20 12.31 -27.73
C PRO A 128 -3.71 12.31 -27.99
N THR A 129 -4.42 11.21 -27.68
CA THR A 129 -5.85 11.04 -27.95
C THR A 129 -6.73 11.11 -26.70
N ALA A 130 -6.15 11.08 -25.50
CA ALA A 130 -6.85 11.33 -24.25
C ALA A 130 -7.68 12.65 -24.33
N PRO A 131 -8.86 12.74 -23.67
CA PRO A 131 -9.71 13.92 -23.75
C PRO A 131 -9.08 15.10 -22.98
N TYR A 132 -8.81 16.20 -23.68
CA TYR A 132 -8.24 17.42 -23.08
C TYR A 132 -9.37 18.35 -22.62
N HIS A 133 -9.13 19.09 -21.54
CA HIS A 133 -10.05 20.16 -21.13
C HIS A 133 -9.85 21.39 -22.03
N LEU A 134 -10.92 22.13 -22.34
CA LEU A 134 -10.87 23.28 -23.28
C LEU A 134 -9.79 24.31 -22.94
N TRP A 135 -9.53 24.55 -21.65
CA TRP A 135 -8.41 25.40 -21.21
C TRP A 135 -7.05 24.90 -21.69
N LEU A 136 -6.80 23.60 -21.66
CA LEU A 136 -5.53 23.01 -22.07
C LEU A 136 -5.33 23.13 -23.59
N GLU A 137 -6.42 22.99 -24.37
CA GLU A 137 -6.38 23.21 -25.82
C GLU A 137 -6.21 24.70 -26.20
N ASP A 138 -6.77 25.61 -25.38
CA ASP A 138 -6.58 27.07 -25.48
C ASP A 138 -5.12 27.47 -25.13
N GLU A 139 -4.51 26.92 -24.08
CA GLU A 139 -3.07 27.14 -23.80
C GLU A 139 -2.14 26.53 -24.86
N LEU A 140 -2.46 25.36 -25.42
CA LEU A 140 -1.73 24.80 -26.58
C LEU A 140 -1.78 25.77 -27.77
N GLN A 141 -2.95 26.32 -28.09
CA GLN A 141 -3.12 27.29 -29.18
C GLN A 141 -2.36 28.59 -28.91
N LYS A 142 -2.43 29.16 -27.70
CA LYS A 142 -1.68 30.36 -27.30
C LYS A 142 -0.17 30.18 -27.39
N THR A 143 0.33 29.01 -26.97
CA THR A 143 1.77 28.70 -26.95
C THR A 143 2.30 28.13 -28.28
N LEU A 144 1.42 27.95 -29.28
CA LEU A 144 1.71 27.30 -30.57
C LEU A 144 2.29 25.88 -30.42
N ARG A 145 1.93 25.17 -29.34
CA ARG A 145 2.38 23.81 -29.04
C ARG A 145 1.33 22.76 -29.43
N THR A 146 1.81 21.55 -29.71
CA THR A 146 0.99 20.34 -29.90
C THR A 146 0.75 19.61 -28.58
N ARG A 147 -0.29 18.74 -28.52
CA ARG A 147 -0.51 17.83 -27.38
C ARG A 147 0.78 17.06 -27.02
N THR A 148 0.94 16.70 -25.75
CA THR A 148 2.16 16.15 -25.13
C THR A 148 3.37 17.09 -25.20
N ASN A 149 3.16 18.41 -25.11
CA ASN A 149 4.22 19.43 -25.05
C ASN A 149 3.95 20.57 -24.03
N LEU A 150 3.04 20.38 -23.08
CA LEU A 150 2.81 21.24 -21.90
C LEU A 150 2.92 20.40 -20.61
N PRO A 151 4.10 19.86 -20.28
CA PRO A 151 4.19 18.66 -19.44
C PRO A 151 3.58 18.81 -18.04
N ALA A 152 3.79 19.96 -17.38
CA ALA A 152 3.17 20.26 -16.09
C ALA A 152 1.63 20.24 -16.17
N ALA A 153 1.06 20.96 -17.15
CA ALA A 153 -0.38 21.13 -17.30
C ALA A 153 -1.06 19.83 -17.76
N GLU A 154 -0.44 19.12 -18.71
CA GLU A 154 -0.90 17.82 -19.22
C GLU A 154 -0.79 16.73 -18.14
N THR A 155 0.28 16.71 -17.33
CA THR A 155 0.41 15.82 -16.17
C THR A 155 -0.68 16.06 -15.13
N PHE A 156 -0.91 17.32 -14.74
CA PHE A 156 -1.97 17.66 -13.77
C PHE A 156 -3.37 17.35 -14.31
N HIS A 157 -3.61 17.60 -15.61
CA HIS A 157 -4.85 17.25 -16.28
C HIS A 157 -5.07 15.73 -16.35
N LEU A 158 -4.09 14.97 -16.82
CA LEU A 158 -4.16 13.50 -16.91
C LEU A 158 -4.37 12.86 -15.54
N ALA A 159 -3.66 13.33 -14.51
CA ALA A 159 -3.86 12.89 -13.13
C ALA A 159 -5.28 13.21 -12.62
N HIS A 160 -5.80 14.41 -12.90
CA HIS A 160 -7.18 14.76 -12.54
C HIS A 160 -8.20 13.88 -13.27
N LEU A 161 -8.00 13.68 -14.57
CA LEU A 161 -8.84 12.88 -15.45
C LEU A 161 -8.88 11.42 -14.97
N LEU A 162 -7.75 10.79 -14.66
CA LEU A 162 -7.71 9.44 -14.09
C LEU A 162 -8.38 9.34 -12.72
N VAL A 163 -8.30 10.37 -11.88
CA VAL A 163 -9.06 10.45 -10.62
C VAL A 163 -10.57 10.55 -10.89
N GLN A 164 -11.00 11.29 -11.92
CA GLN A 164 -12.42 11.38 -12.31
C GLN A 164 -12.94 10.13 -13.05
N VAL A 165 -12.09 9.41 -13.77
CA VAL A 165 -12.40 8.08 -14.30
C VAL A 165 -12.63 7.10 -13.15
N ALA A 166 -11.74 7.08 -12.16
CA ALA A 166 -11.84 6.22 -10.99
C ALA A 166 -13.03 6.56 -10.08
N GLU A 167 -13.09 7.78 -9.52
CA GLU A 167 -14.15 8.17 -8.58
C GLU A 167 -15.50 8.38 -9.29
N GLY A 168 -15.51 8.89 -10.52
CA GLY A 168 -16.72 9.29 -11.26
C GLY A 168 -17.21 8.27 -12.26
N LEU A 169 -16.54 8.15 -13.42
CA LEU A 169 -17.00 7.35 -14.56
C LEU A 169 -17.20 5.88 -14.20
N ILE A 170 -16.24 5.25 -13.51
CA ILE A 170 -16.34 3.84 -13.13
C ILE A 170 -17.25 3.69 -11.90
N CYS A 171 -17.01 4.45 -10.83
CA CYS A 171 -17.52 4.11 -9.49
C CYS A 171 -18.66 4.97 -8.93
N GLY A 172 -19.07 6.09 -9.55
CA GLY A 172 -20.18 6.93 -9.05
C GLY A 172 -20.00 7.48 -7.62
N SER A 173 -18.75 7.57 -7.17
CA SER A 173 -18.30 7.88 -5.81
C SER A 173 -17.80 9.33 -5.62
N ASN A 174 -17.75 10.08 -6.73
CA ASN A 174 -17.68 11.55 -6.78
C ASN A 174 -18.62 12.20 -5.74
N LYS A 175 -18.31 13.43 -5.32
CA LYS A 175 -19.02 14.14 -4.23
C LYS A 175 -20.53 14.33 -4.51
N ARG A 176 -21.35 13.33 -4.17
CA ARG A 176 -22.81 13.37 -4.13
C ARG A 176 -23.26 14.44 -3.13
N ASN A 177 -23.48 15.68 -3.60
CA ASN A 177 -23.94 16.77 -2.76
C ASN A 177 -25.39 16.49 -2.33
N ARG A 178 -25.59 16.07 -1.07
CA ARG A 178 -26.87 15.51 -0.61
C ARG A 178 -28.05 16.49 -0.65
N SER A 179 -27.80 17.80 -0.69
CA SER A 179 -28.81 18.84 -0.90
C SER A 179 -29.22 19.01 -2.37
N GLU A 180 -28.40 18.53 -3.31
CA GLU A 180 -28.57 18.72 -4.76
C GLU A 180 -28.62 17.35 -5.46
N LYS A 181 -29.70 16.60 -5.22
CA LYS A 181 -29.91 15.27 -5.84
C LYS A 181 -29.78 15.29 -7.37
N SER A 182 -30.18 16.38 -8.01
CA SER A 182 -30.06 16.61 -9.47
C SER A 182 -28.62 16.76 -9.99
N LYS A 183 -27.62 16.91 -9.12
CA LYS A 183 -26.19 16.95 -9.47
C LYS A 183 -25.43 15.67 -9.06
N CYS A 184 -26.15 14.62 -8.64
CA CYS A 184 -25.53 13.34 -8.31
C CYS A 184 -25.43 12.48 -9.57
N TRP A 185 -24.21 12.32 -10.10
CA TRP A 185 -23.94 11.39 -11.21
C TRP A 185 -24.38 9.96 -10.82
N LYS A 186 -25.30 9.39 -11.62
CA LYS A 186 -25.83 8.02 -11.48
C LYS A 186 -25.29 7.08 -12.56
N GLU A 187 -25.06 7.60 -13.76
CA GLU A 187 -24.69 6.85 -14.99
C GLU A 187 -23.20 6.48 -15.01
N HIS A 188 -22.73 5.80 -13.97
CA HIS A 188 -21.37 5.27 -13.90
C HIS A 188 -21.33 3.82 -14.42
N VAL A 189 -20.20 3.40 -14.97
CA VAL A 189 -20.02 2.09 -15.64
C VAL A 189 -20.42 0.93 -14.73
N LEU A 190 -20.07 0.98 -13.45
CA LEU A 190 -20.46 -0.06 -12.48
C LEU A 190 -21.86 0.13 -11.88
N SER A 191 -22.72 0.99 -12.41
CA SER A 191 -24.08 1.19 -11.89
C SER A 191 -25.00 -0.01 -12.16
N ALA A 192 -26.08 -0.10 -11.38
CA ALA A 192 -27.13 -1.08 -11.63
C ALA A 192 -28.01 -0.67 -12.83
N ALA A 193 -28.55 -1.66 -13.54
CA ALA A 193 -29.43 -1.47 -14.68
C ALA A 193 -30.78 -0.79 -14.35
N ASP A 194 -31.11 -0.64 -13.06
CA ASP A 194 -32.25 0.13 -12.56
C ASP A 194 -31.95 1.62 -12.31
N GLY A 195 -30.67 2.03 -12.34
CA GLY A 195 -30.22 3.38 -12.02
C GLY A 195 -30.45 3.83 -10.56
N GLU A 196 -30.81 2.91 -9.65
CA GLU A 196 -31.24 3.19 -8.27
C GLU A 196 -30.44 2.37 -7.23
N THR A 197 -30.10 1.12 -7.56
CA THR A 197 -29.38 0.21 -6.67
C THR A 197 -27.89 0.57 -6.61
N ASP A 198 -27.42 1.08 -5.46
CA ASP A 198 -25.99 1.26 -5.20
C ASP A 198 -25.27 -0.11 -5.26
N THR A 199 -24.30 -0.23 -6.16
CA THR A 199 -23.46 -1.41 -6.45
C THR A 199 -22.04 -1.34 -5.87
N VAL A 200 -21.46 -0.15 -5.77
CA VAL A 200 -20.10 0.05 -5.24
C VAL A 200 -20.13 0.23 -3.71
N VAL A 201 -19.12 -0.31 -3.03
CA VAL A 201 -18.97 -0.29 -1.56
C VAL A 201 -17.84 0.64 -1.13
N GLU A 202 -16.63 0.41 -1.64
CA GLU A 202 -15.45 1.27 -1.46
C GLU A 202 -14.55 1.17 -2.70
N VAL A 203 -13.68 2.16 -2.86
CA VAL A 203 -12.69 2.26 -3.94
C VAL A 203 -11.34 2.61 -3.31
N PHE A 204 -10.29 1.92 -3.73
CA PHE A 204 -8.91 2.19 -3.32
C PHE A 204 -7.97 2.05 -4.50
N GLY A 205 -7.28 3.11 -4.89
CA GLY A 205 -6.38 3.11 -6.04
C GLY A 205 -5.22 4.09 -5.90
N ARG A 206 -4.37 4.12 -6.90
CA ARG A 206 -3.24 5.04 -7.02
C ARG A 206 -2.96 5.45 -8.46
N LEU A 207 -2.17 6.50 -8.58
CA LEU A 207 -1.40 6.76 -9.79
C LEU A 207 -0.04 6.04 -9.67
N GLU A 208 0.36 5.37 -10.74
CA GLU A 208 1.64 4.70 -10.90
C GLU A 208 2.38 5.32 -12.10
N PHE A 209 3.71 5.26 -12.09
CA PHE A 209 4.56 5.87 -13.11
C PHE A 209 5.52 4.81 -13.64
N GLN A 210 5.52 4.58 -14.96
CA GLN A 210 6.28 3.49 -15.58
C GLN A 210 7.61 3.97 -16.17
N ASP A 211 8.71 3.51 -15.56
CA ASP A 211 10.07 3.99 -15.82
C ASP A 211 10.82 3.25 -16.94
N GLY A 212 10.18 2.27 -17.59
CA GLY A 212 10.74 1.57 -18.76
C GLY A 212 11.90 0.61 -18.47
N LYS A 213 12.54 0.71 -17.29
CA LYS A 213 13.70 -0.08 -16.86
C LYS A 213 13.46 -1.61 -16.86
N ARG A 214 12.22 -2.05 -17.08
CA ARG A 214 11.79 -3.46 -17.15
C ARG A 214 11.11 -3.87 -18.47
N LYS A 215 11.48 -3.38 -19.65
CA LYS A 215 11.23 -4.15 -20.90
C LYS A 215 12.12 -3.81 -22.09
N ARG A 216 12.19 -4.79 -23.01
CA ARG A 216 12.76 -4.65 -24.36
C ARG A 216 11.76 -3.88 -25.24
N HIS A 217 12.24 -3.34 -26.35
CA HIS A 217 11.44 -2.61 -27.35
C HIS A 217 10.17 -3.38 -27.73
N VAL A 218 9.00 -2.79 -27.49
CA VAL A 218 7.67 -3.30 -27.90
C VAL A 218 7.06 -2.31 -28.88
N GLY A 219 6.12 -2.76 -29.73
CA GLY A 219 5.59 -1.96 -30.84
C GLY A 219 4.78 -0.72 -30.41
N PRO A 220 4.36 0.14 -31.37
CA PRO A 220 3.75 1.44 -31.11
C PRO A 220 2.59 1.44 -30.09
N ALA A 221 1.77 0.39 -30.08
CA ALA A 221 0.67 0.16 -29.13
C ALA A 221 1.09 0.14 -27.64
N GLN A 222 2.37 -0.06 -27.33
CA GLN A 222 2.92 -0.08 -25.96
C GLN A 222 4.03 0.97 -25.76
N SER A 223 4.08 2.00 -26.63
CA SER A 223 5.04 3.11 -26.57
C SER A 223 4.93 4.02 -25.33
N TYR A 224 3.89 3.85 -24.51
CA TYR A 224 3.74 4.53 -23.22
C TYR A 224 4.64 3.94 -22.11
N HIS A 225 5.23 2.75 -22.33
CA HIS A 225 6.21 2.16 -21.42
C HIS A 225 7.55 2.94 -21.47
N GLY A 226 7.90 3.61 -20.37
CA GLY A 226 9.20 4.31 -20.22
C GLY A 226 9.08 5.82 -20.05
N SER A 227 8.06 6.42 -20.65
CA SER A 227 7.79 7.87 -20.61
C SER A 227 7.32 8.42 -19.25
N GLY A 228 7.47 7.69 -18.15
CA GLY A 228 7.12 8.16 -16.79
C GLY A 228 5.64 8.43 -16.53
N ARG A 229 4.76 8.13 -17.50
CA ARG A 229 3.36 8.53 -17.57
C ARG A 229 2.51 8.01 -16.41
N ALA A 230 1.51 8.80 -16.03
CA ALA A 230 0.58 8.46 -14.96
C ALA A 230 -0.43 7.40 -15.43
N HIS A 231 -0.43 6.23 -14.79
CA HIS A 231 -1.42 5.16 -15.00
C HIS A 231 -2.24 4.94 -13.74
N LEU A 232 -3.53 4.65 -13.89
CA LEU A 232 -4.40 4.29 -12.79
C LEU A 232 -4.27 2.81 -12.45
N HIS A 233 -4.09 2.50 -11.17
CA HIS A 233 -4.27 1.16 -10.60
C HIS A 233 -5.39 1.26 -9.56
N LEU A 234 -6.43 0.42 -9.66
CA LEU A 234 -7.68 0.59 -8.92
C LEU A 234 -8.26 -0.73 -8.39
N LEU A 235 -8.50 -0.82 -7.08
CA LEU A 235 -9.30 -1.87 -6.45
C LEU A 235 -10.72 -1.36 -6.19
N VAL A 236 -11.72 -2.18 -6.52
CA VAL A 236 -13.14 -1.87 -6.29
C VAL A 236 -13.81 -2.98 -5.48
N TRP A 237 -14.50 -2.61 -4.41
CA TRP A 237 -15.39 -3.50 -3.66
C TRP A 237 -16.82 -3.29 -4.11
N MET A 238 -17.54 -4.38 -4.37
CA MET A 238 -18.88 -4.36 -4.92
C MET A 238 -19.87 -5.12 -4.02
N LYS A 239 -21.15 -4.82 -4.22
CA LYS A 239 -22.34 -5.45 -3.66
C LYS A 239 -23.40 -5.51 -4.76
N ASN A 240 -24.43 -6.33 -4.57
CA ASN A 240 -25.55 -6.41 -5.51
C ASN A 240 -25.08 -6.66 -6.97
N MET A 241 -24.05 -7.49 -7.16
CA MET A 241 -23.41 -7.68 -8.47
C MET A 241 -24.40 -8.21 -9.53
N ASP A 242 -25.45 -8.88 -9.09
CA ASP A 242 -26.62 -9.30 -9.88
C ASP A 242 -27.38 -8.18 -10.58
N ALA A 243 -27.23 -6.93 -10.13
CA ALA A 243 -27.98 -5.78 -10.65
C ALA A 243 -27.27 -5.06 -11.81
N LEU A 244 -26.03 -5.43 -12.15
CA LEU A 244 -25.31 -4.87 -13.30
C LEU A 244 -25.62 -5.64 -14.58
N ASP A 245 -25.73 -4.92 -15.69
CA ASP A 245 -25.73 -5.53 -17.03
C ASP A 245 -24.29 -5.86 -17.45
N TRP A 246 -23.76 -6.95 -16.90
CA TRP A 246 -22.39 -7.39 -17.15
C TRP A 246 -22.04 -7.54 -18.64
N SER A 247 -23.01 -7.82 -19.51
CA SER A 247 -22.81 -7.92 -20.96
C SER A 247 -22.36 -6.60 -21.61
N LYS A 248 -22.78 -5.46 -21.05
CA LYS A 248 -22.32 -4.13 -21.45
C LYS A 248 -21.12 -3.67 -20.65
N VAL A 249 -21.08 -3.98 -19.35
CA VAL A 249 -20.07 -3.48 -18.42
C VAL A 249 -18.69 -4.07 -18.68
N LEU A 250 -18.58 -5.38 -18.94
CA LEU A 250 -17.29 -6.08 -19.02
C LEU A 250 -17.24 -7.03 -20.22
N ARG A 251 -16.28 -6.79 -21.12
CA ARG A 251 -16.10 -7.51 -22.39
C ARG A 251 -14.66 -7.96 -22.58
N ALA A 252 -14.48 -9.07 -23.30
CA ALA A 252 -13.20 -9.54 -23.83
C ALA A 252 -13.38 -10.19 -25.21
N ASP A 253 -14.39 -9.76 -25.96
CA ASP A 253 -14.57 -10.07 -27.39
C ASP A 253 -13.84 -9.03 -28.26
N LEU A 254 -13.78 -9.28 -29.57
CA LEU A 254 -13.16 -8.36 -30.53
C LEU A 254 -14.07 -7.20 -30.97
N ALA A 255 -15.30 -7.08 -30.46
CA ALA A 255 -16.27 -6.07 -30.84
C ALA A 255 -16.54 -5.97 -32.35
N SER A 256 -16.49 -7.09 -33.08
CA SER A 256 -16.56 -7.18 -34.55
C SER A 256 -17.84 -6.61 -35.21
N HIS A 257 -18.82 -6.15 -34.43
CA HIS A 257 -20.04 -5.48 -34.89
C HIS A 257 -20.03 -3.95 -34.62
N GLU A 258 -19.01 -3.44 -33.94
CA GLU A 258 -18.82 -2.04 -33.52
C GLU A 258 -17.43 -1.57 -34.02
N PRO A 259 -17.29 -1.11 -35.28
CA PRO A 259 -15.98 -0.93 -35.92
C PRO A 259 -14.99 -0.05 -35.15
N GLU A 260 -15.47 1.04 -34.54
CA GLU A 260 -14.66 1.96 -33.73
C GLU A 260 -14.10 1.27 -32.46
N LEU A 261 -14.90 0.40 -31.83
CA LEU A 261 -14.48 -0.37 -30.66
C LEU A 261 -13.60 -1.57 -31.05
N HIS A 262 -13.87 -2.22 -32.18
CA HIS A 262 -13.03 -3.30 -32.73
C HIS A 262 -11.58 -2.84 -32.93
N ASP A 263 -11.39 -1.68 -33.57
CA ASP A 263 -10.04 -1.20 -33.85
C ASP A 263 -9.32 -0.73 -32.58
N LEU A 264 -10.02 -0.09 -31.63
CA LEU A 264 -9.48 0.18 -30.29
C LEU A 264 -9.08 -1.11 -29.56
N VAL A 265 -9.92 -2.14 -29.56
CA VAL A 265 -9.63 -3.44 -28.91
C VAL A 265 -8.42 -4.12 -29.55
N LYS A 266 -8.40 -4.19 -30.88
CA LYS A 266 -7.33 -4.81 -31.69
C LYS A 266 -5.96 -4.16 -31.44
N ASP A 267 -5.93 -2.84 -31.29
CA ASP A 267 -4.66 -2.10 -31.21
C ASP A 267 -4.25 -1.72 -29.77
N SER A 268 -5.03 -2.10 -28.74
CA SER A 268 -4.69 -1.79 -27.33
C SER A 268 -4.95 -2.90 -26.30
N GLN A 269 -5.88 -3.84 -26.53
CA GLN A 269 -6.29 -4.82 -25.51
C GLN A 269 -5.69 -6.22 -25.70
N LEU A 270 -5.06 -6.51 -26.84
CA LEU A 270 -4.38 -7.77 -27.09
C LEU A 270 -3.13 -7.92 -26.21
N ASP A 271 -3.00 -9.05 -25.52
CA ASP A 271 -1.78 -9.42 -24.82
C ASP A 271 -0.79 -10.17 -25.73
N TYR A 272 0.48 -10.21 -25.34
CA TYR A 272 1.54 -10.92 -26.06
C TYR A 272 1.58 -12.42 -25.74
N ASP A 273 1.24 -12.81 -24.50
CA ASP A 273 1.44 -14.17 -23.98
C ASP A 273 0.11 -14.84 -23.65
N ASN A 274 -0.73 -14.21 -22.82
CA ASN A 274 -2.01 -14.79 -22.41
C ASN A 274 -2.91 -13.75 -21.75
N SER A 275 -4.18 -13.68 -22.16
CA SER A 275 -5.21 -12.88 -21.47
C SER A 275 -5.59 -13.36 -20.07
N ALA A 276 -5.06 -14.52 -19.62
CA ALA A 276 -5.40 -15.24 -18.38
C ALA A 276 -6.86 -15.72 -18.24
N TRP A 277 -7.81 -15.12 -18.95
CA TRP A 277 -9.21 -15.51 -18.97
C TRP A 277 -9.45 -16.87 -19.67
N PRO A 278 -10.42 -17.69 -19.20
CA PRO A 278 -10.80 -18.97 -19.82
C PRO A 278 -11.61 -18.75 -21.10
N LEU A 279 -11.73 -19.77 -21.94
CA LEU A 279 -12.64 -19.76 -23.10
C LEU A 279 -14.11 -19.80 -22.63
N GLN A 280 -14.94 -18.89 -23.12
CA GLN A 280 -16.38 -18.88 -22.83
C GLN A 280 -17.19 -18.20 -23.95
N GLU A 281 -17.97 -19.00 -24.68
CA GLU A 281 -18.88 -18.52 -25.73
C GLU A 281 -20.19 -17.91 -25.20
N GLY A 282 -20.57 -18.18 -23.94
CA GLY A 282 -21.75 -17.60 -23.30
C GLY A 282 -21.54 -16.12 -22.90
N PRO A 283 -22.62 -15.31 -22.80
CA PRO A 283 -22.54 -13.88 -22.49
C PRO A 283 -21.98 -13.59 -21.10
N THR A 284 -21.38 -12.40 -20.91
CA THR A 284 -20.84 -11.97 -19.61
C THR A 284 -21.95 -11.93 -18.56
N THR A 285 -21.82 -12.73 -17.52
CA THR A 285 -22.82 -12.90 -16.46
C THR A 285 -22.15 -13.05 -15.09
N PHE A 286 -22.90 -12.84 -14.00
CA PHE A 286 -22.43 -13.11 -12.64
C PHE A 286 -23.06 -14.39 -12.10
N ASP A 287 -22.23 -15.36 -11.71
CA ASP A 287 -22.68 -16.59 -11.07
C ASP A 287 -22.73 -16.42 -9.54
N ARG A 288 -23.93 -16.60 -8.99
CA ARG A 288 -24.21 -16.58 -7.55
C ARG A 288 -23.61 -17.75 -6.79
N GLN A 289 -23.36 -18.90 -7.43
CA GLN A 289 -22.87 -20.10 -6.74
C GLN A 289 -21.37 -20.03 -6.45
N SER A 290 -20.57 -19.65 -7.45
CA SER A 290 -19.12 -19.45 -7.30
C SER A 290 -18.73 -18.03 -6.88
N HIS A 291 -19.67 -17.08 -6.87
CA HIS A 291 -19.45 -15.63 -6.67
C HIS A 291 -18.42 -15.04 -7.65
N ARG A 292 -18.55 -15.38 -8.95
CA ARG A 292 -17.60 -14.96 -10.01
C ARG A 292 -18.32 -14.38 -11.21
N ILE A 293 -17.61 -13.53 -11.95
CA ILE A 293 -18.04 -13.10 -13.27
C ILE A 293 -17.59 -14.18 -14.28
N LEU A 294 -18.56 -14.74 -15.00
CA LEU A 294 -18.38 -15.63 -16.14
C LEU A 294 -18.29 -14.74 -17.39
N LEU A 295 -17.08 -14.42 -17.83
CA LEU A 295 -16.82 -13.42 -18.88
C LEU A 295 -17.00 -13.98 -20.30
N HIS A 296 -17.71 -13.27 -21.18
CA HIS A 296 -17.72 -13.61 -22.60
C HIS A 296 -16.34 -13.36 -23.23
N HIS A 297 -15.74 -14.43 -23.75
CA HIS A 297 -14.39 -14.47 -24.27
C HIS A 297 -14.32 -15.63 -25.29
N PRO A 298 -14.79 -15.38 -26.53
CA PRO A 298 -14.96 -16.39 -27.56
C PRO A 298 -13.62 -16.89 -28.12
N ALA A 299 -13.65 -17.99 -28.87
CA ALA A 299 -12.45 -18.70 -29.35
C ALA A 299 -11.47 -17.82 -30.14
N ASP A 300 -11.94 -16.89 -30.97
CA ASP A 300 -11.11 -15.99 -31.77
C ASP A 300 -10.45 -14.88 -30.93
N ALA A 301 -11.17 -14.35 -29.94
CA ALA A 301 -10.64 -13.42 -28.95
C ALA A 301 -9.62 -14.12 -28.03
N LYS A 302 -9.90 -15.36 -27.60
CA LYS A 302 -8.94 -16.16 -26.80
C LYS A 302 -7.66 -16.44 -27.58
N ALA A 303 -7.77 -16.76 -28.86
CA ALA A 303 -6.64 -17.02 -29.75
C ALA A 303 -5.78 -15.77 -30.02
N LYS A 304 -6.34 -14.56 -29.89
CA LYS A 304 -5.61 -13.27 -29.95
C LYS A 304 -5.26 -12.68 -28.58
N HIS A 305 -5.55 -13.41 -27.50
CA HIS A 305 -5.26 -13.02 -26.11
C HIS A 305 -5.87 -11.66 -25.74
N VAL A 306 -7.11 -11.40 -26.16
CA VAL A 306 -7.88 -10.21 -25.75
C VAL A 306 -8.05 -10.18 -24.23
N ARG A 307 -7.60 -9.12 -23.57
CA ARG A 307 -7.84 -8.88 -22.13
C ARG A 307 -9.19 -8.23 -21.90
N ALA A 308 -9.65 -8.25 -20.65
CA ALA A 308 -10.97 -7.71 -20.33
C ALA A 308 -10.94 -6.19 -20.18
N PHE A 309 -11.91 -5.52 -20.79
CA PHE A 309 -12.03 -4.07 -20.85
C PHE A 309 -13.44 -3.60 -20.48
N LEU A 310 -13.53 -2.32 -20.07
CA LEU A 310 -14.80 -1.62 -19.86
C LEU A 310 -15.06 -0.74 -21.10
N PRO A 311 -16.07 -1.01 -21.94
CA PRO A 311 -16.23 -0.33 -23.23
C PRO A 311 -16.26 1.20 -23.14
N ASP A 312 -17.05 1.74 -22.20
CA ASP A 312 -17.17 3.19 -22.00
C ASP A 312 -15.85 3.85 -21.61
N VAL A 313 -15.00 3.16 -20.84
CA VAL A 313 -13.68 3.66 -20.44
C VAL A 313 -12.71 3.59 -21.62
N LEU A 314 -12.72 2.48 -22.36
CA LEU A 314 -11.87 2.29 -23.54
C LEU A 314 -12.18 3.34 -24.62
N ALA A 315 -13.46 3.60 -24.89
CA ALA A 315 -13.90 4.61 -25.84
C ALA A 315 -13.59 6.04 -25.37
N ALA A 316 -13.88 6.38 -24.10
CA ALA A 316 -13.70 7.74 -23.58
C ALA A 316 -12.23 8.12 -23.32
N MET A 317 -11.37 7.15 -22.99
CA MET A 317 -9.97 7.41 -22.62
C MET A 317 -8.95 7.01 -23.69
N GLN A 318 -9.35 6.20 -24.68
CA GLN A 318 -8.48 5.58 -25.69
C GLN A 318 -7.19 5.05 -25.05
N CYS A 319 -7.35 3.96 -24.30
CA CYS A 319 -6.35 3.49 -23.34
C CYS A 319 -6.03 2.01 -23.50
N HIS A 320 -4.78 1.63 -23.23
CA HIS A 320 -4.51 0.28 -22.77
C HIS A 320 -5.17 0.11 -21.39
N MET A 321 -5.94 -0.96 -21.20
CA MET A 321 -6.49 -1.31 -19.89
C MET A 321 -6.40 -2.82 -19.63
N ASP A 322 -6.69 -3.20 -18.40
CA ASP A 322 -6.92 -4.60 -18.01
C ASP A 322 -7.85 -4.60 -16.79
N VAL A 323 -8.80 -5.52 -16.78
CA VAL A 323 -9.76 -5.74 -15.69
C VAL A 323 -9.65 -7.18 -15.26
N LEU A 324 -9.44 -7.41 -13.96
CA LEU A 324 -9.26 -8.74 -13.38
C LEU A 324 -10.23 -8.96 -12.22
N THR A 325 -10.80 -10.15 -12.14
CA THR A 325 -11.71 -10.60 -11.07
C THR A 325 -11.29 -11.96 -10.53
N GLY A 326 -11.93 -12.44 -9.47
CA GLY A 326 -11.66 -13.74 -8.87
C GLY A 326 -12.09 -13.79 -7.41
N ASP A 327 -11.32 -14.50 -6.58
CA ASP A 327 -11.52 -14.56 -5.12
C ASP A 327 -11.07 -13.28 -4.37
N GLY A 328 -10.60 -12.27 -5.12
CA GLY A 328 -10.07 -11.01 -4.61
C GLY A 328 -8.70 -11.08 -3.92
N ARG A 329 -8.19 -12.28 -3.60
CA ARG A 329 -6.88 -12.47 -2.94
C ARG A 329 -5.74 -12.19 -3.92
N ALA A 330 -5.81 -12.78 -5.11
CA ALA A 330 -4.86 -12.52 -6.19
C ALA A 330 -4.86 -11.04 -6.60
N LEU A 331 -6.05 -10.42 -6.68
CA LEU A 331 -6.23 -9.01 -7.05
C LEU A 331 -5.52 -8.06 -6.07
N LEU A 332 -5.67 -8.32 -4.76
CA LEU A 332 -4.97 -7.57 -3.72
C LEU A 332 -3.44 -7.76 -3.80
N LEU A 333 -2.97 -9.00 -4.03
CA LEU A 333 -1.54 -9.27 -4.19
C LEU A 333 -0.95 -8.58 -5.42
N GLN A 334 -1.66 -8.56 -6.55
CA GLN A 334 -1.22 -7.91 -7.80
C GLN A 334 -1.16 -6.39 -7.65
N TYR A 335 -2.15 -5.78 -7.00
CA TYR A 335 -2.13 -4.36 -6.64
C TYR A 335 -0.97 -4.01 -5.68
N VAL A 336 -0.66 -4.89 -4.73
CA VAL A 336 0.42 -4.68 -3.74
C VAL A 336 1.82 -4.99 -4.31
N ALA A 337 1.97 -5.93 -5.25
CA ALA A 337 3.27 -6.34 -5.79
C ALA A 337 4.07 -5.17 -6.39
N SER A 338 3.40 -4.25 -7.11
CA SER A 338 4.03 -3.03 -7.63
C SER A 338 4.21 -1.89 -6.62
N TYR A 339 3.73 -2.00 -5.36
CA TYR A 339 4.24 -1.14 -4.27
C TYR A 339 5.72 -1.44 -3.99
N ALA A 340 6.07 -2.72 -3.86
CA ALA A 340 7.41 -3.15 -3.46
C ALA A 340 8.48 -2.81 -4.51
N ALA A 341 8.09 -2.72 -5.79
CA ALA A 341 9.00 -2.38 -6.88
C ALA A 341 9.54 -0.93 -6.83
N LYS A 342 8.79 0.02 -6.24
CA LYS A 342 9.20 1.45 -6.16
C LYS A 342 10.08 1.79 -4.96
N PHE A 343 10.07 0.97 -3.89
CA PHE A 343 10.82 1.25 -2.67
C PHE A 343 11.44 -0.03 -2.11
N SER A 344 12.72 -0.27 -2.43
CA SER A 344 13.50 -1.36 -1.84
C SER A 344 13.72 -1.14 -0.34
N ASP A 345 13.91 -2.23 0.41
CA ASP A 345 14.22 -2.13 1.85
C ASP A 345 15.55 -1.40 2.12
N SER A 346 16.51 -1.44 1.19
CA SER A 346 17.76 -0.66 1.27
C SER A 346 17.51 0.86 1.22
N PHE A 347 16.55 1.29 0.42
CA PHE A 347 16.09 2.68 0.39
C PHE A 347 15.39 3.04 1.69
N ALA A 348 14.48 2.16 2.17
CA ALA A 348 13.77 2.35 3.44
C ALA A 348 14.70 2.45 4.67
N GLN A 349 15.81 1.71 4.70
CA GLN A 349 16.84 1.81 5.74
C GLN A 349 17.56 3.17 5.73
N SER A 350 17.75 3.79 4.56
CA SER A 350 18.42 5.09 4.47
C SER A 350 17.62 6.22 5.15
N TRP A 351 16.29 6.11 5.17
CA TRP A 351 15.40 7.01 5.93
C TRP A 351 15.47 6.84 7.45
N LEU A 352 16.23 5.86 7.96
CA LEU A 352 16.52 5.66 9.38
C LEU A 352 17.89 6.23 9.78
N ASN A 353 18.72 6.64 8.83
CA ASN A 353 20.02 7.24 9.10
C ASN A 353 19.84 8.75 9.37
N GLU A 354 19.77 9.12 10.64
CA GLU A 354 19.64 10.53 11.06
C GLU A 354 20.97 11.29 11.04
N GLU A 355 22.11 10.62 10.83
CA GLU A 355 23.42 11.25 10.66
C GLU A 355 23.57 11.82 9.24
N ALA A 356 23.10 11.09 8.22
CA ALA A 356 23.15 11.47 6.81
C ALA A 356 22.60 12.89 6.55
N SER A 357 23.35 13.70 5.81
CA SER A 357 22.91 15.07 5.49
C SER A 357 21.74 15.06 4.49
N ALA A 358 20.93 16.14 4.50
CA ALA A 358 19.81 16.28 3.56
C ALA A 358 20.28 16.19 2.09
N TYR A 359 21.52 16.62 1.80
CA TYR A 359 22.13 16.45 0.48
C TYR A 359 22.33 14.97 0.11
N HIS A 360 22.92 14.15 0.99
CA HIS A 360 23.12 12.72 0.73
C HIS A 360 21.79 11.99 0.54
N LEU A 361 20.76 12.34 1.31
CA LEU A 361 19.43 11.73 1.19
C LEU A 361 18.74 12.14 -0.11
N ALA A 362 18.77 13.42 -0.50
CA ALA A 362 18.21 13.87 -1.77
C ALA A 362 18.93 13.22 -2.96
N ARG A 363 20.27 13.27 -2.99
CA ARG A 363 21.06 12.62 -4.03
C ARG A 363 20.75 11.11 -4.12
N ARG A 364 20.53 10.44 -2.99
CA ARG A 364 20.11 9.02 -2.99
C ARG A 364 18.69 8.82 -3.54
N ILE A 365 17.76 9.75 -3.30
CA ILE A 365 16.44 9.73 -3.95
C ILE A 365 16.63 9.85 -5.47
N LEU A 366 17.34 10.87 -5.94
CA LEU A 366 17.53 11.11 -7.37
C LEU A 366 18.26 9.94 -8.06
N SER A 367 19.40 9.50 -7.52
CA SER A 367 20.25 8.45 -8.09
C SER A 367 19.85 7.00 -7.74
N GLU A 368 18.76 6.76 -7.01
CA GLU A 368 18.21 5.39 -6.83
C GLU A 368 16.73 5.31 -7.22
N TYR A 369 15.89 6.21 -6.71
CA TYR A 369 14.46 6.26 -7.07
C TYR A 369 14.26 6.66 -8.53
N HIS A 370 15.08 7.61 -9.04
CA HIS A 370 14.96 8.18 -10.38
C HIS A 370 13.49 8.60 -10.68
N PRO A 371 12.97 9.63 -9.99
CA PRO A 371 11.66 10.19 -10.33
C PRO A 371 11.72 10.71 -11.77
N LEU A 372 10.58 10.69 -12.46
CA LEU A 372 10.43 11.17 -13.83
C LEU A 372 9.50 12.38 -13.85
N GLU A 373 9.62 13.24 -14.87
CA GLU A 373 8.87 14.49 -15.03
C GLU A 373 7.40 14.43 -14.54
N PRO A 374 6.55 13.49 -14.99
CA PRO A 374 5.15 13.45 -14.56
C PRO A 374 4.99 13.10 -13.06
N GLU A 375 5.90 12.32 -12.50
CA GLU A 375 5.95 12.08 -11.07
C GLU A 375 6.41 13.34 -10.31
N MET A 376 7.40 14.05 -10.82
CA MET A 376 7.99 15.25 -10.19
C MET A 376 6.97 16.39 -10.08
N TRP A 377 6.22 16.68 -11.15
CA TRP A 377 5.09 17.62 -11.11
C TRP A 377 4.03 17.20 -10.09
N LEU A 378 3.63 15.92 -10.02
CA LEU A 378 2.63 15.45 -9.07
C LEU A 378 3.12 15.41 -7.63
N GLN A 379 4.43 15.35 -7.41
CA GLN A 379 5.03 15.51 -6.08
C GLN A 379 5.08 16.99 -5.65
N LEU A 380 5.48 17.90 -6.54
CA LEU A 380 5.40 19.36 -6.34
C LEU A 380 3.95 19.79 -6.02
N GLY A 381 3.00 19.33 -6.83
CA GLY A 381 1.56 19.61 -6.72
C GLY A 381 0.79 18.77 -5.69
N ALA A 382 1.47 17.97 -4.86
CA ALA A 382 0.86 16.92 -4.02
C ALA A 382 -0.21 17.39 -2.99
N GLN A 383 -0.32 18.69 -2.74
CA GLN A 383 -1.40 19.25 -1.91
C GLN A 383 -2.77 19.24 -2.63
N HIS A 384 -2.75 19.42 -3.95
CA HIS A 384 -3.94 19.44 -4.81
C HIS A 384 -4.16 18.09 -5.50
N PHE A 385 -3.09 17.48 -6.02
CA PHE A 385 -3.14 16.23 -6.77
C PHE A 385 -2.64 15.07 -5.92
N ARG A 386 -3.53 14.16 -5.54
CA ARG A 386 -3.17 12.99 -4.73
C ARG A 386 -2.86 11.80 -5.62
N GLN A 387 -1.66 11.25 -5.46
CA GLN A 387 -1.27 9.98 -6.08
C GLN A 387 -2.03 8.75 -5.51
N VAL A 388 -2.94 8.94 -4.54
CA VAL A 388 -3.81 7.89 -3.97
C VAL A 388 -5.27 8.33 -3.98
N ILE A 389 -6.11 7.48 -4.54
CA ILE A 389 -7.57 7.58 -4.64
C ILE A 389 -8.18 6.69 -3.55
N ALA A 390 -9.01 7.25 -2.68
CA ALA A 390 -9.63 6.49 -1.60
C ALA A 390 -10.98 7.09 -1.21
N THR A 391 -12.05 6.28 -1.29
CA THR A 391 -13.32 6.60 -0.64
C THR A 391 -13.24 6.62 0.90
N PRO A 392 -12.50 5.76 1.61
CA PRO A 392 -12.40 5.83 3.07
C PRO A 392 -11.57 7.02 3.57
N VAL A 393 -11.93 7.50 4.77
CA VAL A 393 -11.18 8.51 5.53
C VAL A 393 -10.00 7.84 6.23
N MET A 394 -8.82 7.98 5.64
CA MET A 394 -7.55 7.49 6.17
C MET A 394 -7.21 8.13 7.54
N ARG A 395 -6.75 7.32 8.50
CA ARG A 395 -6.18 7.77 9.78
C ARG A 395 -4.86 7.05 10.07
N CYS A 396 -3.75 7.76 9.99
CA CYS A 396 -2.45 7.24 10.42
C CYS A 396 -2.30 7.37 11.93
N LEU A 397 -1.98 6.28 12.62
CA LEU A 397 -1.58 6.25 14.03
C LEU A 397 -0.19 5.64 14.13
N SER A 398 0.61 6.11 15.09
CA SER A 398 1.76 5.37 15.60
C SER A 398 1.36 4.85 16.96
N VAL A 399 1.12 3.54 17.07
CA VAL A 399 0.62 2.94 18.31
C VAL A 399 1.73 2.98 19.36
N ARG A 400 1.39 3.22 20.63
CA ARG A 400 2.34 3.16 21.74
C ARG A 400 2.17 1.84 22.49
N PRO A 401 3.25 1.13 22.84
CA PRO A 401 3.15 0.06 23.85
C PRO A 401 2.68 0.68 25.18
N PRO A 402 1.77 0.03 25.93
CA PRO A 402 1.10 0.67 27.06
C PRO A 402 2.02 1.04 28.24
N TRP A 403 3.26 0.53 28.27
CA TRP A 403 4.30 0.90 29.24
C TRP A 403 5.13 2.13 28.84
N THR A 404 4.95 2.71 27.65
CA THR A 404 5.81 3.79 27.11
C THR A 404 5.38 5.20 27.54
N GLY A 405 5.12 5.37 28.83
CA GLY A 405 4.68 6.63 29.43
C GLY A 405 3.17 6.88 29.30
N PRO A 406 2.70 8.13 29.41
CA PRO A 406 1.28 8.44 29.52
C PRO A 406 0.50 8.10 28.22
N PRO A 407 -0.80 7.74 28.33
CA PRO A 407 -1.65 7.40 27.18
C PRO A 407 -1.65 8.50 26.13
N GLY A 408 -1.65 8.12 24.84
CA GLY A 408 -1.75 9.05 23.72
C GLY A 408 -3.12 9.71 23.56
N GLU A 409 -3.23 10.63 22.60
CA GLU A 409 -4.43 11.45 22.35
C GLU A 409 -5.67 10.61 21.95
N TRP A 410 -5.47 9.43 21.36
CA TRP A 410 -6.56 8.52 20.98
C TRP A 410 -6.96 7.62 22.14
N GLU A 411 -5.97 7.15 22.89
CA GLU A 411 -6.08 6.32 24.08
C GLU A 411 -6.83 7.09 25.19
N GLN A 412 -6.47 8.35 25.46
CA GLN A 412 -7.20 9.24 26.39
C GLN A 412 -8.67 9.43 25.97
N ARG A 413 -8.93 9.68 24.67
CA ARG A 413 -10.29 9.85 24.13
C ARG A 413 -11.13 8.58 24.21
N TYR A 414 -10.48 7.42 24.13
CA TYR A 414 -11.10 6.10 24.24
C TYR A 414 -11.40 5.73 25.70
N MET A 415 -10.45 5.95 26.61
CA MET A 415 -10.64 5.79 28.06
C MET A 415 -11.78 6.68 28.57
N GLY A 416 -11.76 7.97 28.21
CA GLY A 416 -12.83 8.93 28.51
C GLY A 416 -14.11 8.82 27.66
N CYS A 417 -14.31 7.72 26.92
CA CYS A 417 -15.47 7.55 26.04
C CYS A 417 -16.70 7.00 26.80
N SER A 418 -17.76 7.80 26.87
CA SER A 418 -19.04 7.44 27.50
C SER A 418 -20.02 6.68 26.59
N TRP A 419 -19.81 6.66 25.27
CA TRP A 419 -20.76 6.06 24.31
C TRP A 419 -20.41 4.63 23.89
N ARG A 420 -19.26 4.09 24.33
CA ARG A 420 -18.81 2.74 23.97
C ARG A 420 -19.26 1.69 24.98
N GLU A 421 -19.65 0.54 24.46
CA GLU A 421 -19.78 -0.71 25.21
C GLU A 421 -18.41 -1.20 25.72
N ASP A 422 -18.42 -2.15 26.66
CA ASP A 422 -17.22 -2.67 27.31
C ASP A 422 -16.40 -3.61 26.42
N ASP A 423 -17.00 -4.18 25.37
CA ASP A 423 -16.34 -5.01 24.35
C ASP A 423 -15.68 -4.20 23.23
N CYS A 424 -15.96 -2.89 23.14
CA CYS A 424 -15.50 -2.05 22.05
C CYS A 424 -14.01 -1.73 22.18
N THR A 425 -13.21 -2.20 21.23
CA THR A 425 -11.75 -2.00 21.15
C THR A 425 -11.36 -0.56 20.78
N LEU A 426 -10.10 -0.16 21.02
CA LEU A 426 -9.59 1.13 20.55
C LEU A 426 -9.67 1.26 19.03
N LEU A 427 -9.40 0.18 18.28
CA LEU A 427 -9.47 0.16 16.81
C LEU A 427 -10.89 0.43 16.31
N GLU A 428 -11.91 -0.18 16.93
CA GLU A 428 -13.31 0.08 16.59
C GLU A 428 -13.77 1.46 17.01
N PHE A 429 -13.36 1.95 18.19
CA PHE A 429 -13.56 3.33 18.58
C PHE A 429 -12.95 4.31 17.57
N MET A 430 -11.75 4.04 17.05
CA MET A 430 -11.15 4.85 15.99
C MET A 430 -11.94 4.80 14.67
N ARG A 431 -12.54 3.65 14.32
CA ARG A 431 -13.42 3.54 13.15
C ARG A 431 -14.75 4.30 13.34
N ALA A 432 -15.34 4.22 14.53
CA ALA A 432 -16.67 4.77 14.86
C ALA A 432 -16.66 6.24 15.34
N SER A 433 -15.54 6.77 15.83
CA SER A 433 -15.38 8.16 16.30
C SER A 433 -15.14 9.18 15.19
N ASN A 434 -15.26 10.48 15.48
CA ASN A 434 -14.66 11.56 14.70
C ASN A 434 -13.26 11.95 15.26
N LYS A 435 -12.60 12.98 14.69
CA LYS A 435 -11.29 13.47 15.18
C LYS A 435 -11.28 13.88 16.66
N ASN A 436 -12.44 14.14 17.26
CA ASN A 436 -12.60 14.66 18.62
C ASN A 436 -13.16 13.58 19.57
N GLY A 437 -13.10 12.29 19.19
CA GLY A 437 -13.59 11.16 20.00
C GLY A 437 -15.12 11.01 20.07
N ARG A 438 -15.90 11.94 19.49
CA ARG A 438 -17.37 11.86 19.48
C ARG A 438 -17.84 10.79 18.50
N GLN A 439 -18.87 10.03 18.87
CA GLN A 439 -19.46 8.99 18.02
C GLN A 439 -19.91 9.58 16.67
N ARG A 440 -19.66 8.85 15.59
CA ARG A 440 -20.32 9.06 14.29
C ARG A 440 -21.64 8.30 14.30
N SER A 441 -22.65 8.82 13.59
CA SER A 441 -23.95 8.20 13.33
C SER A 441 -23.88 6.92 12.45
N THR A 442 -22.77 6.18 12.49
CA THR A 442 -22.40 5.13 11.54
C THR A 442 -21.67 3.96 12.20
N ARG A 443 -22.24 3.36 13.25
CA ARG A 443 -21.95 1.93 13.55
C ARG A 443 -22.72 1.01 12.58
N THR A 444 -23.81 1.52 11.99
CA THR A 444 -24.74 0.81 11.10
C THR A 444 -24.94 1.55 9.75
N GLY A 445 -23.86 1.89 9.06
CA GLY A 445 -23.91 2.28 7.64
C GLY A 445 -24.51 3.65 7.27
N GLY A 446 -24.93 4.48 8.22
CA GLY A 446 -25.64 5.77 8.02
C GLY A 446 -24.90 6.92 7.29
N GLY A 447 -24.42 6.70 6.07
CA GLY A 447 -24.19 7.76 5.07
C GLY A 447 -22.97 8.67 5.24
N ARG A 448 -21.92 8.25 5.96
CA ARG A 448 -20.63 8.95 6.02
C ARG A 448 -19.50 7.99 5.62
N ARG A 449 -18.58 8.42 4.73
CA ARG A 449 -17.37 7.69 4.27
C ARG A 449 -16.71 6.90 5.42
N ARG A 450 -16.36 5.62 5.18
CA ARG A 450 -15.69 4.71 6.13
C ARG A 450 -14.43 5.32 6.73
N VAL A 451 -13.92 4.76 7.81
CA VAL A 451 -12.58 5.10 8.34
C VAL A 451 -11.66 3.92 8.10
N ALA A 452 -10.46 4.16 7.57
CA ALA A 452 -9.41 3.17 7.46
C ALA A 452 -8.24 3.57 8.37
N VAL A 453 -7.87 2.70 9.31
CA VAL A 453 -6.86 2.98 10.35
C VAL A 453 -5.51 2.39 9.94
N ALA A 454 -4.61 3.25 9.46
CA ALA A 454 -3.21 2.92 9.23
C ALA A 454 -2.46 2.88 10.57
N ALA A 455 -2.60 1.76 11.27
CA ALA A 455 -1.92 1.47 12.53
C ALA A 455 -0.45 1.07 12.31
N ARG A 456 0.49 2.00 12.53
CA ARG A 456 1.92 1.67 12.58
C ARG A 456 2.27 1.05 13.93
N MET A 457 2.78 -0.18 13.87
CA MET A 457 3.30 -0.96 15.00
C MET A 457 4.76 -1.34 14.73
N ASN A 458 5.45 -1.89 15.72
CA ASN A 458 6.79 -2.46 15.57
C ASN A 458 6.78 -3.78 14.76
N SER A 459 7.97 -4.33 14.50
CA SER A 459 8.09 -5.72 14.04
C SER A 459 7.59 -6.69 15.13
N HIS A 460 6.95 -7.78 14.71
CA HIS A 460 6.52 -8.92 15.54
C HIS A 460 7.67 -9.54 16.37
N LEU A 461 8.92 -9.29 15.97
CA LEU A 461 10.15 -9.69 16.67
C LEU A 461 10.53 -8.76 17.85
N LYS A 462 9.62 -7.92 18.34
CA LYS A 462 9.82 -7.04 19.50
C LYS A 462 8.59 -7.08 20.39
N ASP A 463 8.77 -7.21 21.70
CA ASP A 463 7.69 -7.27 22.72
C ASP A 463 6.71 -6.08 22.60
N ALA A 464 7.27 -4.91 22.26
CA ALA A 464 6.54 -3.68 21.93
C ALA A 464 5.40 -3.88 20.91
N TYR A 465 5.53 -4.81 19.96
CA TYR A 465 4.46 -5.17 19.02
C TYR A 465 3.24 -5.76 19.74
N TYR A 466 3.44 -6.71 20.65
CA TYR A 466 2.34 -7.36 21.37
C TYR A 466 1.62 -6.36 22.27
N GLY A 467 2.36 -5.47 22.95
CA GLY A 467 1.77 -4.33 23.66
C GLY A 467 0.94 -3.41 22.77
N GLN A 468 1.45 -3.06 21.58
CA GLN A 468 0.71 -2.26 20.59
C GLN A 468 -0.52 -3.01 20.04
N TRP A 469 -0.44 -4.33 19.91
CA TRP A 469 -1.55 -5.17 19.48
C TRP A 469 -2.67 -5.21 20.53
N LEU A 470 -2.32 -5.40 21.81
CA LEU A 470 -3.26 -5.33 22.94
C LEU A 470 -3.99 -3.99 22.95
N VAL A 471 -3.24 -2.88 22.95
CA VAL A 471 -3.79 -1.51 22.94
C VAL A 471 -4.75 -1.23 21.78
N LEU A 472 -4.66 -1.94 20.65
CA LEU A 472 -5.59 -1.76 19.52
C LEU A 472 -6.76 -2.72 19.51
N ASN A 473 -6.53 -4.01 19.78
CA ASN A 473 -7.45 -5.10 19.45
C ASN A 473 -8.14 -5.69 20.69
N VAL A 474 -7.83 -5.20 21.89
CA VAL A 474 -8.39 -5.67 23.15
C VAL A 474 -9.12 -4.52 23.86
N PRO A 475 -10.28 -4.75 24.51
CA PRO A 475 -11.07 -3.70 25.14
C PRO A 475 -10.56 -3.36 26.54
N PHE A 476 -10.39 -2.08 26.86
CA PHE A 476 -9.96 -1.64 28.20
C PHE A 476 -10.65 -0.34 28.61
N ARG A 477 -10.84 -0.12 29.91
CA ARG A 477 -11.21 1.18 30.51
C ARG A 477 -9.96 1.93 31.01
N ASN A 478 -8.90 1.22 31.40
CA ASN A 478 -7.57 1.75 31.71
C ASN A 478 -6.44 0.87 31.12
N LEU A 479 -5.27 1.43 30.78
CA LEU A 479 -4.15 0.66 30.19
C LEU A 479 -3.63 -0.44 31.12
N ASP A 480 -3.79 -0.29 32.43
CA ASP A 480 -3.41 -1.29 33.43
C ASP A 480 -4.26 -2.57 33.32
N GLU A 481 -5.46 -2.51 32.73
CA GLU A 481 -6.37 -3.66 32.59
C GLU A 481 -5.87 -4.69 31.57
N LEU A 482 -5.12 -4.24 30.56
CA LEU A 482 -4.48 -5.07 29.52
C LEU A 482 -3.44 -6.07 30.09
N TRP A 483 -3.09 -5.91 31.36
CA TRP A 483 -2.17 -6.76 32.11
C TRP A 483 -2.86 -7.57 33.20
N THR A 484 -4.17 -7.38 33.39
CA THR A 484 -4.90 -8.15 34.40
C THR A 484 -5.08 -9.59 33.97
N ASP A 485 -5.00 -10.46 34.97
CA ASP A 485 -4.99 -11.91 34.84
C ASP A 485 -6.13 -12.46 33.96
N ARG A 486 -7.25 -11.74 33.86
CA ARG A 486 -8.44 -12.04 33.05
C ARG A 486 -8.17 -12.17 31.55
N GLU A 487 -7.27 -11.38 30.99
CA GLU A 487 -7.05 -11.36 29.53
C GLU A 487 -5.96 -12.34 29.10
N LEU A 488 -4.94 -12.50 29.93
CA LEU A 488 -4.01 -13.63 29.87
C LEU A 488 -4.78 -14.96 30.00
N ARG A 489 -5.74 -15.05 30.92
CA ARG A 489 -6.67 -16.19 31.02
C ARG A 489 -7.50 -16.37 29.76
N ASN A 490 -8.16 -15.35 29.20
CA ASN A 490 -8.91 -15.50 27.94
C ASN A 490 -8.04 -16.03 26.76
N LEU A 491 -6.78 -15.60 26.66
CA LEU A 491 -5.82 -16.10 25.66
C LEU A 491 -5.32 -17.53 25.96
N GLN A 492 -5.26 -17.92 27.24
CA GLN A 492 -4.84 -19.26 27.69
C GLN A 492 -5.99 -20.27 27.73
N GLU A 493 -7.23 -19.84 27.98
CA GLU A 493 -8.41 -20.69 28.17
C GLU A 493 -9.00 -21.18 26.84
N GLN A 494 -8.85 -20.44 25.74
CA GLN A 494 -9.24 -20.95 24.41
C GLN A 494 -8.46 -22.23 24.00
N PRO A 495 -7.13 -22.35 24.24
CA PRO A 495 -6.44 -23.63 24.14
C PRO A 495 -6.61 -24.54 25.37
N LEU A 496 -6.63 -24.04 26.61
CA LEU A 496 -6.71 -24.90 27.81
C LEU A 496 -8.07 -25.61 27.99
N ALA A 497 -9.18 -25.05 27.48
CA ALA A 497 -10.46 -25.78 27.36
C ALA A 497 -10.39 -26.97 26.38
N ARG A 498 -9.23 -27.19 25.73
CA ARG A 498 -8.89 -28.35 24.91
C ARG A 498 -7.54 -28.98 25.28
N ALA A 499 -6.95 -28.63 26.43
CA ALA A 499 -5.81 -29.36 26.98
C ALA A 499 -6.29 -30.72 27.57
N PRO A 500 -5.50 -31.80 27.48
CA PRO A 500 -6.10 -33.13 27.41
C PRO A 500 -6.29 -33.80 28.78
N HIS A 501 -7.44 -34.47 28.94
CA HIS A 501 -7.40 -35.78 29.58
C HIS A 501 -6.60 -36.72 28.66
N ALA A 502 -5.42 -37.15 29.12
CA ALA A 502 -4.57 -38.22 28.61
C ALA A 502 -4.32 -38.32 27.07
N GLY A 503 -3.04 -38.17 26.67
CA GLY A 503 -2.50 -38.84 25.48
C GLY A 503 -3.01 -38.37 24.12
N ARG A 504 -3.21 -37.06 23.90
CA ARG A 504 -3.47 -36.49 22.57
C ARG A 504 -2.41 -35.47 22.16
N PRO A 505 -1.82 -35.55 20.95
CA PRO A 505 -0.85 -34.59 20.47
C PRO A 505 -1.49 -33.21 20.27
N LEU A 506 -0.80 -32.17 20.72
CA LEU A 506 -1.19 -30.77 20.53
C LEU A 506 -0.35 -30.14 19.42
N CYS A 507 -0.99 -29.51 18.43
CA CYS A 507 -0.31 -28.88 17.30
C CYS A 507 -0.49 -27.34 17.34
N VAL A 508 0.60 -26.60 17.43
CA VAL A 508 0.61 -25.13 17.42
C VAL A 508 0.86 -24.63 16.00
N LEU A 509 -0.21 -24.37 15.25
CA LEU A 509 -0.13 -23.90 13.86
C LEU A 509 -0.17 -22.37 13.75
N GLY A 510 0.66 -21.83 12.86
CA GLY A 510 0.73 -20.38 12.59
C GLY A 510 1.84 -20.04 11.60
N PRO A 511 1.75 -18.89 10.91
CA PRO A 511 2.73 -18.48 9.90
C PRO A 511 4.14 -18.26 10.49
N ALA A 512 5.14 -18.07 9.62
CA ALA A 512 6.47 -17.67 10.05
C ALA A 512 6.41 -16.37 10.87
N GLY A 513 7.14 -16.31 12.00
CA GLY A 513 7.14 -15.15 12.89
C GLY A 513 5.93 -15.02 13.83
N SER A 514 4.97 -15.96 13.84
CA SER A 514 3.78 -15.89 14.71
C SER A 514 4.01 -16.31 16.18
N GLY A 515 5.23 -16.17 16.71
CA GLY A 515 5.56 -16.51 18.10
C GLY A 515 5.58 -18.00 18.47
N LYS A 516 5.46 -18.93 17.52
CA LYS A 516 5.35 -20.38 17.79
C LYS A 516 6.44 -20.91 18.74
N SER A 517 7.71 -20.69 18.42
CA SER A 517 8.84 -21.16 19.25
C SER A 517 8.84 -20.50 20.64
N THR A 518 8.35 -19.26 20.79
CA THR A 518 8.14 -18.64 22.11
C THR A 518 7.04 -19.34 22.92
N CYS A 519 5.96 -19.79 22.27
CA CYS A 519 4.95 -20.63 22.93
C CYS A 519 5.53 -22.00 23.34
N LEU A 520 6.40 -22.59 22.51
CA LEU A 520 7.11 -23.83 22.86
C LEU A 520 8.07 -23.60 24.04
N GLU A 521 8.87 -22.54 24.03
CA GLU A 521 9.79 -22.17 25.11
C GLU A 521 9.07 -21.99 26.45
N VAL A 522 7.89 -21.34 26.48
CA VAL A 522 7.06 -21.20 27.69
C VAL A 522 6.46 -22.53 28.15
N VAL A 523 6.10 -23.43 27.22
CA VAL A 523 5.59 -24.78 27.55
C VAL A 523 6.71 -25.66 28.12
N VAL A 524 7.89 -25.64 27.50
CA VAL A 524 9.09 -26.33 27.98
C VAL A 524 9.46 -25.84 29.39
N GLN A 525 9.59 -24.52 29.59
CA GLN A 525 9.92 -23.96 30.90
C GLN A 525 8.92 -24.39 31.99
N ARG A 526 7.61 -24.30 31.73
CA ARG A 526 6.58 -24.68 32.71
C ARG A 526 6.55 -26.19 33.01
N ALA A 527 6.89 -27.04 32.04
CA ALA A 527 7.01 -28.47 32.27
C ALA A 527 8.21 -28.78 33.17
N VAL A 528 9.36 -28.13 32.94
CA VAL A 528 10.54 -28.24 33.81
C VAL A 528 10.28 -27.69 35.21
N GLU A 529 9.60 -26.55 35.34
CA GLU A 529 9.15 -25.98 36.63
C GLU A 529 8.19 -26.91 37.39
N ALA A 530 7.45 -27.77 36.68
CA ALA A 530 6.59 -28.81 37.25
C ALA A 530 7.34 -30.13 37.55
N GLY A 531 8.63 -30.23 37.23
CA GLY A 531 9.46 -31.42 37.45
C GLY A 531 9.34 -32.53 36.40
N ALA A 532 8.80 -32.23 35.22
CA ALA A 532 8.63 -33.19 34.12
C ALA A 532 9.92 -33.38 33.31
N GLN A 533 10.18 -34.60 32.82
CA GLN A 533 11.28 -34.88 31.91
C GLN A 533 10.91 -34.49 30.46
N VAL A 534 11.57 -33.47 29.91
CA VAL A 534 11.20 -32.84 28.63
C VAL A 534 12.24 -33.10 27.54
N GLY A 535 11.82 -33.73 26.44
CA GLY A 535 12.61 -33.89 25.22
C GLY A 535 12.27 -32.82 24.18
N VAL A 536 13.28 -32.18 23.57
CA VAL A 536 13.08 -31.22 22.46
C VAL A 536 13.75 -31.73 21.19
N ALA A 537 12.93 -32.07 20.19
CA ALA A 537 13.36 -32.59 18.91
C ALA A 537 13.24 -31.52 17.81
N CYS A 538 14.29 -31.35 17.00
CA CYS A 538 14.31 -30.37 15.90
C CYS A 538 14.60 -31.03 14.53
N PRO A 539 14.11 -30.47 13.41
CA PRO A 539 14.46 -30.96 12.07
C PRO A 539 15.93 -30.73 11.70
N THR A 540 16.61 -29.74 12.29
CA THR A 540 18.01 -29.39 11.96
C THR A 540 18.89 -29.25 13.20
N GLY A 541 20.17 -29.60 13.06
CA GLY A 541 21.17 -29.47 14.13
C GLY A 541 21.45 -28.04 14.56
N VAL A 542 21.22 -27.05 13.67
CA VAL A 542 21.33 -25.62 13.99
C VAL A 542 20.22 -25.21 14.96
N LEU A 543 18.98 -25.64 14.72
CA LEU A 543 17.86 -25.35 15.63
C LEU A 543 18.02 -26.09 16.96
N ALA A 544 18.42 -27.36 16.95
CA ALA A 544 18.73 -28.11 18.17
C ALA A 544 19.83 -27.41 19.00
N SER A 545 20.88 -26.87 18.34
CA SER A 545 21.94 -26.12 19.03
C SER A 545 21.43 -24.81 19.66
N SER A 546 20.45 -24.15 19.04
CA SER A 546 19.78 -22.97 19.62
C SER A 546 19.02 -23.34 20.91
N TYR A 547 18.25 -24.43 20.89
CA TYR A 547 17.53 -24.91 22.08
C TYR A 547 18.49 -25.38 23.19
N ARG A 548 19.61 -26.04 22.88
CA ARG A 548 20.66 -26.41 23.86
C ARG A 548 21.27 -25.20 24.58
N VAL A 549 21.40 -24.06 23.91
CA VAL A 549 21.92 -22.82 24.52
C VAL A 549 20.88 -22.17 25.46
N LYS A 550 19.58 -22.37 25.20
CA LYS A 550 18.49 -21.88 26.07
C LYS A 550 18.19 -22.80 27.25
N PHE A 551 18.25 -24.11 27.03
CA PHE A 551 17.93 -25.16 27.99
C PHE A 551 19.09 -26.15 28.04
N PRO A 552 20.19 -25.83 28.76
CA PRO A 552 21.39 -26.68 28.79
C PRO A 552 21.16 -27.99 29.56
N ASP A 553 20.18 -28.03 30.45
CA ASP A 553 19.85 -29.16 31.32
C ASP A 553 18.76 -30.10 30.73
N LEU A 554 18.44 -29.97 29.43
CA LEU A 554 17.44 -30.78 28.74
C LEU A 554 18.02 -31.67 27.64
N ASP A 555 17.35 -32.80 27.41
CA ASP A 555 17.57 -33.65 26.24
C ASP A 555 17.04 -32.93 24.99
N VAL A 556 17.96 -32.23 24.32
CA VAL A 556 17.69 -31.52 23.06
C VAL A 556 18.53 -32.15 21.95
N ASP A 557 17.91 -32.58 20.85
CA ASP A 557 18.64 -33.04 19.65
C ASP A 557 17.83 -32.91 18.35
N THR A 558 18.45 -33.31 17.23
CA THR A 558 17.72 -33.54 15.98
C THR A 558 16.76 -34.74 16.11
N LEU A 559 15.63 -34.70 15.40
CA LEU A 559 14.68 -35.82 15.31
C LEU A 559 15.34 -37.15 14.92
N HIS A 560 16.29 -37.10 13.98
CA HIS A 560 17.06 -38.26 13.51
C HIS A 560 17.99 -38.87 14.58
N GLY A 561 18.43 -38.07 15.55
CA GLY A 561 19.26 -38.49 16.67
C GLY A 561 18.43 -38.94 17.86
N MET A 562 17.49 -38.10 18.34
CA MET A 562 16.62 -38.37 19.49
C MET A 562 15.82 -39.66 19.31
N PHE A 563 15.07 -39.80 18.21
CA PHE A 563 14.29 -41.00 17.91
C PHE A 563 15.06 -42.04 17.08
N ARG A 564 16.38 -41.85 16.92
CA ARG A 564 17.32 -42.74 16.22
C ARG A 564 16.78 -43.29 14.89
N LEU A 565 16.15 -42.44 14.06
CA LEU A 565 15.40 -42.83 12.86
C LEU A 565 16.20 -43.63 11.82
N HIS A 566 17.53 -43.66 11.92
CA HIS A 566 18.45 -44.49 11.14
C HIS A 566 18.43 -45.99 11.53
N LYS A 567 17.83 -46.37 12.67
CA LYS A 567 17.64 -47.75 13.13
C LYS A 567 16.31 -48.35 12.65
N PRO A 568 16.17 -49.70 12.65
CA PRO A 568 14.88 -50.38 12.56
C PRO A 568 13.88 -49.88 13.62
N GLU A 569 12.59 -49.85 13.25
CA GLU A 569 11.51 -49.30 14.09
C GLU A 569 11.42 -49.96 15.47
N HIS A 570 11.52 -51.29 15.53
CA HIS A 570 11.47 -52.08 16.76
C HIS A 570 12.67 -51.87 17.69
N GLU A 571 13.76 -51.24 17.24
CA GLU A 571 14.86 -50.79 18.11
C GLU A 571 14.62 -49.37 18.68
N THR A 572 13.49 -48.74 18.35
CA THR A 572 13.21 -47.33 18.65
C THR A 572 11.92 -47.07 19.43
N TRP A 573 11.03 -48.07 19.59
CA TRP A 573 9.75 -47.93 20.30
C TRP A 573 9.88 -47.40 21.75
N ASP A 574 10.90 -47.83 22.49
CA ASP A 574 11.07 -47.45 23.90
C ASP A 574 11.66 -46.04 24.10
N LEU A 575 12.17 -45.38 23.04
CA LEU A 575 12.89 -44.09 23.14
C LEU A 575 12.02 -42.90 23.59
N MET A 576 10.70 -43.08 23.66
CA MET A 576 9.75 -42.06 24.12
C MET A 576 9.24 -42.32 25.54
N ILE A 577 9.61 -43.44 26.18
CA ILE A 577 9.11 -43.83 27.51
C ILE A 577 9.67 -42.91 28.61
N ASP A 578 10.91 -42.45 28.45
CA ASP A 578 11.61 -41.61 29.43
C ASP A 578 11.19 -40.12 29.38
N PHE A 579 10.17 -39.74 28.59
CA PHE A 579 9.73 -38.35 28.43
C PHE A 579 8.26 -38.13 28.80
N ASP A 580 8.02 -37.32 29.85
CA ASP A 580 6.69 -36.80 30.20
C ASP A 580 6.14 -35.85 29.12
N LEU A 581 7.03 -35.13 28.43
CA LEU A 581 6.70 -34.21 27.36
C LEU A 581 7.74 -34.25 26.25
N ILE A 582 7.27 -34.42 25.01
CA ILE A 582 8.07 -34.29 23.79
C ILE A 582 7.59 -33.06 23.01
N VAL A 583 8.52 -32.18 22.67
CA VAL A 583 8.29 -30.98 21.84
C VAL A 583 9.00 -31.15 20.51
N ILE A 584 8.24 -31.06 19.42
CA ILE A 584 8.78 -31.03 18.05
C ILE A 584 8.54 -29.64 17.46
N ASP A 585 9.61 -28.87 17.25
CA ASP A 585 9.52 -27.58 16.55
C ASP A 585 9.62 -27.77 15.03
N GLU A 586 9.06 -26.86 14.24
CA GLU A 586 9.14 -26.83 12.77
C GLU A 586 8.74 -28.16 12.07
N VAL A 587 7.70 -28.84 12.59
CA VAL A 587 7.09 -30.09 12.04
C VAL A 587 6.81 -30.03 10.53
N GLY A 588 6.54 -28.84 9.97
CA GLY A 588 6.34 -28.64 8.53
C GLY A 588 7.57 -28.91 7.64
N GLN A 589 8.74 -29.18 8.23
CA GLN A 589 9.97 -29.56 7.53
C GLN A 589 10.15 -31.09 7.40
N LEU A 590 9.20 -31.90 7.92
CA LEU A 590 9.29 -33.35 7.91
C LEU A 590 8.61 -33.97 6.68
N SER A 591 9.17 -35.09 6.20
CA SER A 591 8.42 -35.94 5.27
C SER A 591 7.31 -36.68 6.02
N ARG A 592 6.27 -37.08 5.29
CA ARG A 592 5.16 -37.88 5.83
C ARG A 592 5.68 -39.15 6.51
N ASP A 593 6.58 -39.86 5.84
CA ASP A 593 7.15 -41.13 6.29
C ASP A 593 8.01 -41.01 7.57
N ILE A 594 8.49 -39.80 7.91
CA ILE A 594 9.20 -39.48 9.15
C ILE A 594 8.23 -39.08 10.29
N PHE A 595 6.99 -38.71 9.95
CA PHE A 595 5.96 -38.30 10.92
C PHE A 595 4.93 -39.42 11.21
N GLU A 596 4.77 -40.39 10.31
CA GLU A 596 3.93 -41.58 10.50
C GLU A 596 4.68 -42.75 11.17
N ARG A 597 5.96 -42.55 11.53
CA ARG A 597 6.80 -43.45 12.33
C ARG A 597 7.02 -42.88 13.73
#